data_AF-A0A7G6VX31-F1
#
_entry.id   AF-A0A7G6VX31-F1
#
_cell.length_a   1.000
_cell.length_b   1.000
_cell.length_c   1.000
_cell.angle_alpha   90.00
_cell.angle_beta   90.00
_cell.angle_gamma   90.00
#
_symmetry.space_group_name_H-M   'P 1'
#
loop_
_entity.id
_entity.type
_entity.pdbx_description
1 polymer ?
#
loop_
_entity_poly.entity_id
_entity_poly.type
_entity_poly.pdbx_seq_one_letter_code
_entity_poly.pdbx_strand_id
1 'polypeptide(L)'
;MFIRSENLFLRPAWPEDRANIDRAGVPAAHDPLRTAELAHPLIVTMPTIGQDRVAGTAGFIVRKGRWQPRIWLAPAFRHLGLFEEVEEAVLTLMAQLPDPSGPRSLPGVELQAA
;
A
#
# COMPACT_ATOMS: atom_id res chain seq x y z
N MET A 1 -0.98 5.79 10.00
CA MET A 1 -2.17 6.16 9.22
C MET A 1 -3.03 4.92 9.07
N PHE A 2 -4.27 4.96 9.56
CA PHE A 2 -5.24 3.86 9.43
C PHE A 2 -6.39 4.37 8.57
N ILE A 3 -6.78 3.61 7.55
CA ILE A 3 -8.06 3.83 6.89
C ILE A 3 -9.01 2.71 7.31
N ARG A 4 -10.18 3.14 7.77
CA ARG A 4 -11.33 2.28 7.95
C ARG A 4 -12.28 2.54 6.79
N SER A 5 -12.62 1.48 6.08
CA SER A 5 -13.78 1.44 5.20
C SER A 5 -14.93 0.72 5.91
N GLU A 6 -16.06 0.54 5.24
CA GLU A 6 -17.24 -0.13 5.81
C GLU A 6 -16.93 -1.58 6.23
N ASN A 7 -16.21 -2.34 5.38
CA ASN A 7 -15.97 -3.77 5.58
C ASN A 7 -14.50 -4.15 5.77
N LEU A 8 -13.58 -3.19 5.66
CA LEU A 8 -12.14 -3.46 5.74
C LEU A 8 -11.34 -2.38 6.46
N PHE A 9 -10.16 -2.78 6.92
CA PHE A 9 -9.16 -1.88 7.47
C PHE A 9 -7.87 -1.97 6.67
N LEU A 10 -7.32 -0.80 6.33
CA LEU A 10 -5.98 -0.63 5.81
C LEU A 10 -5.10 -0.07 6.93
N ARG A 11 -4.02 -0.78 7.24
CA ARG A 11 -3.02 -0.33 8.22
C ARG A 11 -1.61 -0.54 7.70
N PRO A 12 -0.60 0.16 8.25
CA PRO A 12 0.78 -0.12 7.91
C PRO A 12 1.13 -1.58 8.19
N ALA A 13 2.03 -2.15 7.38
CA ALA A 13 2.63 -3.44 7.66
C ALA A 13 3.76 -3.28 8.68
N TRP A 14 3.82 -4.20 9.64
CA TRP A 14 4.82 -4.24 10.70
C TRP A 14 5.56 -5.59 10.68
N PRO A 15 6.78 -5.69 11.23
CA PRO A 15 7.53 -6.95 11.27
C PRO A 15 6.75 -8.12 11.90
N GLU A 16 5.91 -7.84 12.89
CA GLU A 16 5.08 -8.82 13.59
C GLU A 16 4.02 -9.48 12.67
N ASP A 17 3.68 -8.83 11.55
CA ASP A 17 2.72 -9.38 10.58
C ASP A 17 3.26 -10.57 9.80
N ARG A 18 4.57 -10.85 9.89
CA ARG A 18 5.26 -11.88 9.10
C ARG A 18 4.52 -13.22 9.10
N ALA A 19 4.18 -13.73 10.28
CA ALA A 19 3.51 -15.03 10.41
C ALA A 19 2.13 -15.04 9.71
N ASN A 20 1.43 -13.90 9.71
CA ASN A 20 0.11 -13.78 9.08
C ASN A 20 0.22 -13.62 7.57
N ILE A 21 1.24 -12.90 7.07
CA ILE A 21 1.56 -12.77 5.64
C ILE A 21 1.96 -14.13 5.05
N ASP A 22 2.80 -14.89 5.76
CA ASP A 22 3.19 -16.25 5.35
C ASP A 22 1.98 -17.19 5.30
N ARG A 23 1.15 -17.15 6.35
CA ARG A 23 -0.08 -17.96 6.41
C ARG A 23 -1.07 -17.62 5.30
N ALA A 24 -1.15 -16.36 4.90
CA ALA A 24 -2.01 -15.92 3.80
C ALA A 24 -1.46 -16.32 2.42
N GLY A 25 -0.19 -16.73 2.31
CA GLY A 25 0.43 -17.12 1.05
C GLY A 25 0.64 -15.94 0.11
N VAL A 26 1.00 -14.77 0.66
CA VAL A 26 1.26 -13.56 -0.13
C VAL A 26 2.42 -13.81 -1.11
N PRO A 27 2.23 -13.63 -2.43
CA PRO A 27 3.30 -13.78 -3.39
C PRO A 27 4.42 -12.77 -3.15
N ALA A 28 5.67 -13.14 -3.42
CA ALA A 28 6.83 -12.29 -3.15
C ALA A 28 6.72 -10.87 -3.75
N ALA A 29 6.13 -10.72 -4.95
CA ALA A 29 5.94 -9.43 -5.60
C ALA A 29 4.97 -8.47 -4.88
N HIS A 30 4.16 -9.02 -3.97
CA HIS A 30 3.17 -8.33 -3.16
C HIS A 30 3.49 -8.40 -1.66
N ASP A 31 4.66 -8.92 -1.28
CA ASP A 31 5.07 -9.02 0.11
C ASP A 31 5.44 -7.62 0.64
N PRO A 32 4.68 -7.08 1.61
CA PRO A 32 4.84 -5.71 2.07
C PRO A 32 6.08 -5.52 2.96
N LEU A 33 6.70 -6.60 3.44
CA LEU A 33 7.89 -6.56 4.30
C LEU A 33 9.18 -6.84 3.53
N ARG A 34 9.09 -7.33 2.28
CA ARG A 34 10.26 -7.71 1.48
C ARG A 34 10.42 -6.91 0.19
N THR A 35 9.35 -6.34 -0.35
CA THR A 35 9.39 -5.65 -1.64
C THR A 35 9.96 -4.25 -1.47
N ALA A 36 11.25 -4.06 -1.79
CA ALA A 36 11.92 -2.75 -1.69
C ALA A 36 11.30 -1.65 -2.58
N GLU A 37 10.64 -2.04 -3.68
CA GLU A 37 9.93 -1.10 -4.57
C GLU A 37 8.61 -0.58 -3.98
N LEU A 38 8.07 -1.25 -2.96
CA LEU A 38 6.74 -0.95 -2.42
C LEU A 38 6.85 0.13 -1.36
N ALA A 39 6.46 1.35 -1.72
CA ALA A 39 6.32 2.47 -0.80
C ALA A 39 5.02 2.35 0.00
N HIS A 40 5.06 2.82 1.25
CA HIS A 40 3.94 2.79 2.20
C HIS A 40 3.24 1.42 2.24
N PRO A 41 3.94 0.36 2.68
CA PRO A 41 3.39 -0.99 2.70
C PRO A 41 2.20 -1.10 3.67
N LEU A 42 1.11 -1.69 3.20
CA LEU A 42 -0.15 -1.82 3.93
C LEU A 42 -0.61 -3.28 4.01
N ILE A 43 -1.28 -3.59 5.11
CA ILE A 43 -2.06 -4.80 5.31
C ILE A 43 -3.55 -4.45 5.18
N VAL A 44 -4.26 -5.28 4.43
CA VAL A 44 -5.72 -5.29 4.39
C VAL A 44 -6.21 -6.35 5.37
N THR A 45 -7.01 -5.95 6.35
CA THR A 45 -7.72 -6.85 7.27
C THR A 45 -9.22 -6.62 7.17
N MET A 46 -10.02 -7.56 7.67
CA MET A 46 -11.46 -7.38 7.78
C MET A 46 -11.91 -7.69 9.21
N PRO A 47 -12.86 -6.94 9.78
CA PRO A 47 -13.38 -7.23 11.12
C PRO A 47 -14.00 -8.63 11.20
N THR A 48 -14.60 -9.12 10.12
CA THR A 48 -15.35 -10.37 10.06
C THR A 48 -14.51 -11.65 10.12
N ILE A 49 -13.20 -11.58 9.85
CA ILE A 49 -12.30 -12.74 9.84
C ILE A 49 -11.26 -12.71 10.96
N GLY A 50 -11.37 -11.72 11.86
CA GLY A 50 -10.41 -11.43 12.93
C GLY A 50 -9.31 -10.45 12.49
N GLN A 51 -8.91 -9.58 13.40
CA GLN A 51 -7.92 -8.52 13.13
C GLN A 51 -6.52 -9.04 12.78
N ASP A 52 -6.23 -10.28 13.16
CA ASP A 52 -4.94 -10.94 12.93
C ASP A 52 -4.87 -11.68 11.60
N ARG A 53 -5.96 -11.67 10.80
CA ARG A 53 -5.96 -12.28 9.48
C ARG A 53 -5.73 -11.26 8.38
N VAL A 54 -4.75 -11.57 7.54
CA VAL A 54 -4.43 -10.79 6.34
C VAL A 54 -5.40 -11.19 5.24
N ALA A 55 -6.31 -10.28 4.90
CA ALA A 55 -7.20 -10.42 3.75
C ALA A 55 -6.49 -10.06 2.44
N GLY A 56 -5.45 -9.24 2.53
CA GLY A 56 -4.66 -8.80 1.39
C GLY A 56 -3.52 -7.88 1.80
N THR A 57 -2.78 -7.42 0.80
CA THR A 57 -1.70 -6.46 0.95
C THR A 57 -1.88 -5.36 -0.09
N ALA A 58 -1.44 -4.16 0.26
CA ALA A 58 -1.46 -3.02 -0.62
C ALA A 58 -0.20 -2.17 -0.41
N GLY A 59 0.01 -1.23 -1.32
CA GLY A 59 1.07 -0.25 -1.25
C GLY A 59 1.17 0.46 -2.59
N PHE A 60 2.21 1.28 -2.74
CA PHE A 60 2.38 2.09 -3.93
C PHE A 60 3.73 1.83 -4.56
N ILE A 61 3.76 1.85 -5.87
CA ILE A 61 5.00 1.86 -6.65
C ILE A 61 5.04 3.13 -7.49
N VAL A 62 6.23 3.59 -7.83
CA VAL A 62 6.40 4.69 -8.78
C VAL A 62 6.63 4.12 -10.16
N ARG A 63 5.77 4.48 -11.11
CA ARG A 63 5.92 4.12 -12.52
C ARG A 63 5.61 5.32 -13.40
N LYS A 64 6.53 5.65 -14.31
CA LYS A 64 6.44 6.84 -15.19
C LYS A 64 6.18 8.14 -14.40
N GLY A 65 6.85 8.29 -13.25
CA GLY A 65 6.73 9.47 -12.40
C GLY A 65 5.37 9.62 -11.70
N ARG A 66 4.58 8.54 -11.59
CA ARG A 66 3.27 8.56 -10.92
C ARG A 66 3.18 7.42 -9.92
N TRP A 67 2.49 7.67 -8.81
CA TRP A 67 2.07 6.62 -7.91
C TRP A 67 1.12 5.68 -8.65
N GLN A 68 1.34 4.38 -8.47
CA GLN A 68 0.41 3.34 -8.90
C GLN A 68 0.15 2.40 -7.73
N PRO A 69 -1.11 2.08 -7.43
CA PRO A 69 -1.42 1.12 -6.39
C PRO A 69 -0.97 -0.27 -6.84
N ARG A 70 -0.41 -1.04 -5.90
CA ARG A 70 -0.17 -2.47 -6.06
C ARG A 70 -0.95 -3.19 -4.99
N ILE A 71 -2.02 -3.87 -5.39
CA ILE A 71 -2.97 -4.53 -4.51
C ILE A 71 -2.92 -6.03 -4.76
N TRP A 72 -3.00 -6.81 -3.70
CA TRP A 72 -3.25 -8.24 -3.76
C TRP A 72 -4.26 -8.64 -2.70
N LEU A 73 -5.26 -9.44 -3.09
CA LEU A 73 -6.19 -10.06 -2.16
C LEU A 73 -5.96 -11.56 -2.13
N ALA A 74 -6.02 -12.13 -0.92
CA ALA A 74 -5.90 -13.55 -0.74
C ALA A 74 -7.03 -14.26 -1.50
N PRO A 75 -6.74 -15.37 -2.20
CA PRO A 75 -7.74 -16.08 -3.01
C PRO A 75 -9.03 -16.39 -2.25
N ALA A 76 -8.92 -16.70 -0.96
CA ALA A 76 -10.04 -16.98 -0.07
C ALA A 76 -11.05 -15.83 0.08
N PHE A 77 -10.71 -14.59 -0.27
CA PHE A 77 -11.61 -13.42 -0.09
C PHE A 77 -12.03 -12.77 -1.40
N ARG A 78 -11.53 -13.23 -2.55
CA ARG A 78 -11.85 -12.62 -3.86
C ARG A 78 -13.32 -12.76 -4.24
N HIS A 79 -13.98 -13.82 -3.76
CA HIS A 79 -15.40 -14.06 -4.03
C HIS A 79 -16.35 -13.11 -3.27
N LEU A 80 -15.83 -12.32 -2.32
CA LEU A 80 -16.62 -11.39 -1.52
C LEU A 80 -16.86 -10.04 -2.23
N GLY A 81 -16.28 -9.82 -3.42
CA GLY A 81 -16.46 -8.58 -4.17
C GLY A 81 -15.75 -7.35 -3.58
N LEU A 82 -14.85 -7.54 -2.62
CA LEU A 82 -14.21 -6.44 -1.85
C LEU A 82 -13.11 -5.70 -2.60
N PHE A 83 -12.80 -6.08 -3.85
CA PHE A 83 -11.69 -5.48 -4.58
C PHE A 83 -11.91 -4.00 -4.85
N GLU A 84 -13.12 -3.62 -5.26
CA GLU A 84 -13.49 -2.22 -5.51
C GLU A 84 -13.35 -1.38 -4.25
N GLU A 85 -13.85 -1.87 -3.10
CA GLU A 85 -13.72 -1.18 -1.81
C GLU A 85 -12.25 -0.98 -1.40
N VAL A 86 -11.39 -1.99 -1.61
CA VAL A 86 -9.94 -1.87 -1.34
C VAL A 86 -9.31 -0.84 -2.28
N GLU A 87 -9.66 -0.88 -3.56
CA GLU A 87 -9.12 0.04 -4.56
C GLU A 87 -9.50 1.49 -4.24
N GLU A 88 -10.77 1.77 -3.93
CA GLU A 88 -11.24 3.11 -3.55
C GLU A 88 -10.52 3.65 -2.30
N ALA A 89 -10.35 2.79 -1.28
CA ALA A 89 -9.66 3.18 -0.07
C ALA A 89 -8.15 3.45 -0.32
N VAL A 90 -7.51 2.65 -1.18
CA VAL A 90 -6.11 2.85 -1.58
C VAL A 90 -5.94 4.10 -2.46
N LEU A 91 -6.88 4.39 -3.36
CA LEU A 91 -6.87 5.61 -4.17
C LEU A 91 -7.06 6.87 -3.30
N THR A 92 -7.92 6.79 -2.29
CA THR A 92 -8.09 7.85 -1.28
C THR A 92 -6.79 8.13 -0.52
N LEU A 93 -6.00 7.09 -0.22
CA LEU A 93 -4.66 7.25 0.36
C LEU A 93 -3.68 7.88 -0.62
N MET A 94 -3.70 7.41 -1.87
CA MET A 94 -2.80 7.89 -2.92
C MET A 94 -2.93 9.40 -3.14
N ALA A 95 -4.16 9.93 -3.08
CA ALA A 95 -4.45 11.35 -3.23
C ALA A 95 -3.81 12.24 -2.15
N GLN A 96 -3.43 11.65 -1.01
CA GLN A 96 -2.78 12.34 0.11
C GLN A 96 -1.25 12.23 0.07
N LEU A 97 -0.70 11.42 -0.84
CA LEU A 97 0.74 11.24 -0.95
C LEU A 97 1.38 12.45 -1.67
N PRO A 98 2.60 12.85 -1.25
CA PRO A 98 3.36 13.85 -1.99
C PRO A 98 3.71 13.34 -3.39
N ASP A 99 4.02 14.26 -4.31
CA ASP A 99 4.50 13.89 -5.64
C ASP A 99 5.71 12.94 -5.53
N PRO A 100 5.69 11.75 -6.17
CA PRO A 100 6.76 10.77 -6.07
C PRO A 100 8.09 11.25 -6.67
N SER A 101 8.08 12.33 -7.49
CA SER A 101 9.28 12.94 -8.05
C SER A 101 10.06 13.83 -7.08
N GLY A 102 9.54 14.01 -5.85
CA GLY A 102 10.14 14.88 -4.84
C GLY A 102 9.95 16.37 -5.12
N PRO A 103 10.43 17.28 -4.25
CA PRO A 103 10.42 18.70 -4.57
C PRO A 103 11.24 18.91 -5.84
N ARG A 104 10.62 19.51 -6.86
CA ARG A 104 11.34 20.05 -8.03
C ARG A 104 12.44 20.94 -7.48
N SER A 105 13.68 20.48 -7.51
CA SER A 105 14.82 21.37 -7.33
C SER A 105 14.72 22.39 -8.46
N LEU A 106 14.36 23.62 -8.11
CA LEU A 106 14.49 24.74 -9.02
C LEU A 106 15.95 24.73 -9.50
N PRO A 107 16.23 24.75 -10.81
CA PRO A 107 17.60 24.82 -11.28
C PRO A 107 18.25 26.05 -10.61
N GLY A 108 19.37 25.78 -9.94
CA GLY A 108 20.06 26.76 -9.11
C GLY A 108 20.27 28.04 -9.89
N VAL A 109 19.83 29.16 -9.29
CA VAL A 109 20.32 30.47 -9.67
C VAL A 109 21.83 30.43 -9.41
N GLU A 110 22.63 30.31 -10.47
CA GLU A 110 24.05 30.63 -10.45
C GLU A 110 24.19 32.06 -9.94
N LEU A 111 24.47 32.20 -8.64
CA LEU A 111 25.09 33.41 -8.11
C LEU A 111 26.56 33.34 -8.54
N GLN A 112 26.84 33.88 -9.73
CA GLN A 112 28.17 34.35 -10.09
C GLN A 112 28.57 35.39 -9.03
N ALA A 113 29.44 34.99 -8.11
CA ALA A 113 30.21 35.92 -7.30
C ALA A 113 31.44 36.34 -8.11
N ALA A 114 31.60 37.66 -8.16
CA ALA A 114 32.58 38.46 -8.89
C ALA A 114 34.05 38.08 -8.68
#